data_AF-A0AB36GQY4-F1
#
_entry.id   AF-A0AB36GQY4-F1
#
_cell.length_a   1.000
_cell.length_b   1.000
_cell.length_c   1.000
_cell.angle_alpha   90.00
_cell.angle_beta   90.00
_cell.angle_gamma   90.00
#
_symmetry.space_group_name_H-M   'P 1'
#
loop_
_entity.id
_entity.type
_entity.pdbx_description
1 polymer ?
#
loop_
_entity_poly.entity_id
_entity_poly.type
_entity_poly.pdbx_seq_one_letter_code
_entity_poly.pdbx_strand_id
1 'polypeptide(L)'
;MVAGGIDERFISRANDPNESELHSLLWPAIGRDEDQPMFVISQKTLTGHSKAGAALFQTGGIIDVFRTHRIPANVSLDCVDPLIAPKAPNLVWLRSPLDLGSAGHSVKAAALTSLGFGHVGALIVYAHPGVFEQAVSQQRGADAAAQWREHAEQRLRAGRAHFEAGMLGRAPLFEVIEGRRLPAQDAKAAEIAMLLDDSARLTEDGTYPSA
;
A
#
# COMPACT_ATOMS: atom_id res chain seq x y z
N MET A 1 -6.39 10.29 -3.35
CA MET A 1 -6.66 9.48 -4.56
C MET A 1 -5.39 9.39 -5.37
N VAL A 2 -4.98 8.21 -5.82
CA VAL A 2 -3.88 8.10 -6.78
C VAL A 2 -4.49 7.89 -8.16
N ALA A 3 -4.48 8.92 -8.98
CA ALA A 3 -4.99 8.88 -10.36
C ALA A 3 -3.82 8.79 -11.34
N GLY A 4 -4.01 8.07 -12.44
CA GLY A 4 -3.03 8.01 -13.53
C GLY A 4 -2.76 9.36 -14.18
N GLY A 5 -1.55 9.55 -14.71
CA GLY A 5 -1.11 10.66 -15.57
C GLY A 5 0.39 10.91 -15.29
N ILE A 6 1.32 11.10 -16.24
CA ILE A 6 1.24 11.58 -17.63
C ILE A 6 2.51 11.10 -18.41
N ASP A 7 2.35 10.30 -19.48
CA ASP A 7 3.01 10.40 -20.83
C ASP A 7 2.56 9.21 -21.73
N GLU A 8 2.55 9.45 -23.05
CA GLU A 8 2.13 8.69 -24.24
C GLU A 8 0.72 9.00 -24.82
N ARG A 9 0.74 9.42 -26.09
CA ARG A 9 -0.33 10.07 -26.85
C ARG A 9 -1.51 9.13 -27.13
N PHE A 10 -2.72 9.68 -27.06
CA PHE A 10 -4.07 9.09 -27.19
C PHE A 10 -4.73 8.49 -25.93
N ILE A 11 -4.06 7.63 -25.15
CA ILE A 11 -4.73 6.92 -24.03
C ILE A 11 -4.87 7.81 -22.79
N SER A 12 -3.86 8.64 -22.47
CA SER A 12 -3.89 9.55 -21.32
C SER A 12 -4.98 10.64 -21.40
N ARG A 13 -5.22 11.20 -22.60
CA ARG A 13 -6.25 12.24 -22.82
C ARG A 13 -7.67 11.79 -22.51
N ALA A 14 -7.97 10.50 -22.70
CA ALA A 14 -9.27 9.94 -22.38
C ALA A 14 -9.33 9.44 -20.92
N ASN A 15 -8.23 8.88 -20.42
CA ASN A 15 -8.17 8.29 -19.10
C ASN A 15 -8.31 9.33 -17.97
N ASP A 16 -7.56 10.42 -18.04
CA ASP A 16 -7.46 11.36 -16.91
C ASP A 16 -8.82 12.04 -16.62
N PRO A 17 -9.58 12.53 -17.62
CA PRO A 17 -10.94 13.02 -17.39
C PRO A 17 -11.91 11.92 -16.92
N ASN A 18 -11.76 10.68 -17.40
CA ASN A 18 -12.63 9.57 -17.02
C ASN A 18 -12.41 9.10 -15.57
N GLU A 19 -11.15 8.90 -15.14
CA GLU A 19 -10.83 8.58 -13.75
C GLU A 19 -11.26 9.71 -12.80
N SER A 20 -11.08 10.96 -13.24
CA SER A 20 -11.50 12.13 -12.47
C SER A 20 -13.01 12.17 -12.28
N GLU A 21 -13.79 11.98 -13.36
CA GLU A 21 -15.26 11.92 -13.31
C GLU A 21 -15.75 10.74 -12.46
N LEU A 22 -15.18 9.55 -12.65
CA LEU A 22 -15.52 8.35 -11.87
C LEU A 22 -15.41 8.62 -10.38
N HIS A 23 -14.28 9.18 -9.92
CA HIS A 23 -14.10 9.48 -8.51
C HIS A 23 -14.98 10.63 -8.04
N SER A 24 -15.20 11.64 -8.88
CA SER A 24 -16.03 12.78 -8.51
C SER A 24 -17.48 12.38 -8.26
N LEU A 25 -17.97 11.36 -8.98
CA LEU A 25 -19.30 10.77 -8.79
C LEU A 25 -19.36 9.75 -7.64
N LEU A 26 -18.35 8.89 -7.52
CA LEU A 26 -18.37 7.74 -6.61
C LEU A 26 -18.51 8.15 -5.13
N TRP A 27 -17.74 9.15 -4.69
CA TRP A 27 -17.66 9.46 -3.26
C TRP A 27 -18.88 10.19 -2.71
N PRO A 28 -19.44 11.20 -3.40
CA PRO A 28 -20.72 11.79 -3.00
C PRO A 28 -21.85 10.75 -2.95
N ALA A 29 -21.87 9.80 -3.90
CA ALA A 29 -22.87 8.72 -3.92
C ALA A 29 -22.84 7.82 -2.67
N ILE A 30 -21.72 7.76 -1.94
CA ILE A 30 -21.60 7.05 -0.66
C ILE A 30 -21.61 8.01 0.55
N GLY A 31 -22.04 9.26 0.37
CA GLY A 31 -22.23 10.23 1.44
C GLY A 31 -20.99 11.06 1.81
N ARG A 32 -19.97 11.13 0.95
CA ARG A 32 -18.88 12.09 1.15
C ARG A 32 -19.42 13.52 0.95
N ASP A 33 -19.09 14.39 1.90
CA ASP A 33 -19.35 15.83 1.81
C ASP A 33 -18.69 16.43 0.54
N GLU A 34 -19.49 17.14 -0.26
CA GLU A 34 -19.07 17.77 -1.51
C GLU A 34 -18.06 18.91 -1.26
N ASP A 35 -18.11 19.55 -0.09
CA ASP A 35 -17.19 20.61 0.33
C ASP A 35 -15.86 20.08 0.88
N GLN A 36 -15.71 18.74 0.97
CA GLN A 36 -14.47 18.08 1.39
C GLN A 36 -13.75 17.50 0.17
N PRO A 37 -12.89 18.27 -0.52
CA PRO A 37 -12.25 17.78 -1.73
C PRO A 37 -11.30 16.61 -1.44
N MET A 38 -10.99 15.86 -2.49
CA MET A 38 -9.95 14.84 -2.43
C MET A 38 -8.68 15.31 -3.13
N PHE A 39 -7.55 15.12 -2.46
CA PHE A 39 -6.25 15.35 -3.07
C PHE A 39 -5.86 14.22 -4.03
N VAL A 40 -5.42 14.61 -5.22
CA VAL A 40 -5.00 13.71 -6.29
C VAL A 40 -3.49 13.60 -6.36
N ILE A 41 -3.00 12.37 -6.40
CA ILE A 41 -1.59 12.01 -6.56
C ILE A 41 -1.44 11.37 -7.94
N SER A 42 -0.54 11.91 -8.75
CA SER A 42 -0.24 11.41 -10.11
C SER A 42 1.16 10.83 -10.18
N GLN A 43 1.40 9.70 -9.52
CA GLN A 43 2.75 9.13 -9.38
C GLN A 43 3.41 8.74 -10.71
N LYS A 44 2.58 8.44 -11.74
CA LYS A 44 3.07 8.07 -13.08
C LYS A 44 3.89 9.18 -13.73
N THR A 45 3.73 10.46 -13.34
CA THR A 45 4.60 11.55 -13.83
C THR A 45 6.05 11.41 -13.40
N LEU A 46 6.34 10.68 -12.32
CA LEU A 46 7.69 10.42 -11.83
C LEU A 46 8.19 9.04 -12.22
N THR A 47 7.36 8.01 -12.11
CA THR A 47 7.77 6.61 -12.29
C THR A 47 7.58 6.08 -13.70
N GLY A 48 6.92 6.84 -14.58
CA GLY A 48 6.37 6.32 -15.83
C GLY A 48 5.25 5.29 -15.60
N HIS A 49 4.83 4.62 -16.68
CA HIS A 49 3.78 3.61 -16.65
C HIS A 49 4.34 2.18 -16.78
N SER A 50 4.57 1.51 -15.65
CA SER A 50 5.11 0.15 -15.57
C SER A 50 4.12 -0.99 -15.91
N LYS A 51 3.07 -0.70 -16.70
CA LYS A 51 1.98 -1.64 -17.04
C LYS A 51 1.39 -2.30 -15.78
N ALA A 52 1.61 -3.61 -15.60
CA ALA A 52 1.11 -4.39 -14.46
C ALA A 52 1.65 -3.94 -13.10
N GLY A 53 2.86 -3.34 -13.06
CA GLY A 53 3.46 -2.84 -11.82
C GLY A 53 2.91 -1.51 -11.33
N ALA A 54 2.02 -0.84 -12.09
CA ALA A 54 1.59 0.52 -11.79
C ALA A 54 0.86 0.61 -10.44
N ALA A 55 -0.12 -0.28 -10.20
CA ALA A 55 -0.88 -0.30 -8.96
C ALA A 55 -0.01 -0.66 -7.74
N LEU A 56 1.05 -1.46 -7.94
CA LEU A 56 2.01 -1.80 -6.88
C LEU A 56 2.80 -0.56 -6.43
N PHE A 57 3.31 0.22 -7.37
CA PHE A 57 4.04 1.47 -7.05
C PHE A 57 3.13 2.49 -6.36
N GLN A 58 1.89 2.60 -6.83
CA GLN A 58 0.89 3.50 -6.24
C GLN A 58 0.53 3.05 -4.81
N THR A 59 0.44 1.74 -4.56
CA THR A 59 0.24 1.18 -3.22
C THR A 59 1.40 1.53 -2.29
N GLY A 60 2.65 1.36 -2.74
CA GLY A 60 3.84 1.80 -2.00
C GLY A 60 3.79 3.30 -1.65
N GLY A 61 3.42 4.13 -2.63
CA GLY A 61 3.26 5.57 -2.41
C GLY A 61 2.17 5.92 -1.38
N ILE A 62 1.04 5.22 -1.40
CA ILE A 62 -0.02 5.39 -0.38
C ILE A 62 0.46 4.98 1.01
N ILE A 63 1.21 3.88 1.12
CA ILE A 63 1.78 3.45 2.40
C ILE A 63 2.72 4.54 2.97
N ASP A 64 3.53 5.17 2.11
CA ASP A 64 4.36 6.31 2.50
C ASP A 64 3.55 7.53 2.93
N VAL A 65 2.45 7.83 2.24
CA VAL A 65 1.51 8.89 2.63
C VAL A 65 0.89 8.62 4.00
N PHE A 66 0.51 7.38 4.31
CA PHE A 66 0.01 7.06 5.65
C PHE A 66 1.07 7.23 6.72
N ARG A 67 2.30 6.80 6.45
CA ARG A 67 3.41 6.89 7.41
C ARG A 67 3.82 8.34 7.69
N THR A 68 3.80 9.20 6.68
CA THR A 68 4.34 10.57 6.77
C THR A 68 3.27 11.64 6.88
N HIS A 69 2.02 11.32 6.53
CA HIS A 69 0.93 12.29 6.32
C HIS A 69 1.22 13.38 5.30
N ARG A 70 2.29 13.22 4.50
CA ARG A 70 2.65 14.14 3.43
C ARG A 70 2.08 13.66 2.11
N ILE A 71 1.27 14.49 1.48
CA ILE A 71 0.70 14.23 0.16
C ILE A 71 1.70 14.76 -0.89
N PRO A 72 2.24 13.89 -1.76
CA PRO A 72 3.19 14.32 -2.80
C PRO A 72 2.49 15.19 -3.85
N ALA A 73 3.26 16.11 -4.44
CA ALA A 73 2.81 16.89 -5.58
C ALA A 73 2.94 16.13 -6.89
N ASN A 74 2.21 16.59 -7.90
CA ASN A 74 2.59 16.36 -9.28
C ASN A 74 3.47 17.53 -9.75
N VAL A 75 4.79 17.35 -9.73
CA VAL A 75 5.75 18.39 -10.15
C VAL A 75 5.73 18.66 -11.65
N SER A 76 5.18 17.73 -12.44
CA SER A 76 5.02 17.87 -13.89
C SER A 76 3.68 18.51 -14.29
N LEU A 77 2.89 18.98 -13.31
CA LEU A 77 1.60 19.62 -13.57
C LEU A 77 1.80 21.10 -13.93
N ASP A 78 1.53 21.46 -15.19
CA ASP A 78 1.54 22.84 -15.69
C ASP A 78 0.21 23.57 -15.45
N CYS A 79 -0.87 22.98 -15.93
CA CYS A 79 -2.24 23.37 -15.64
C CYS A 79 -3.12 22.13 -15.66
N VAL A 80 -4.26 22.17 -14.96
CA VAL A 80 -5.26 21.11 -15.07
C VAL A 80 -5.97 21.26 -16.41
N ASP A 81 -6.21 20.14 -17.10
CA ASP A 81 -6.92 20.13 -18.38
C ASP A 81 -8.32 20.76 -18.22
N PRO A 82 -8.71 21.74 -19.06
CA PRO A 82 -10.04 22.33 -19.03
C PRO A 82 -11.20 21.32 -19.13
N LEU A 83 -10.98 20.14 -19.71
CA LEU A 83 -11.97 19.05 -19.78
C LEU A 83 -12.22 18.39 -18.42
N ILE A 84 -11.28 18.48 -17.48
CA ILE A 84 -11.40 17.91 -16.13
C ILE A 84 -12.22 18.83 -15.23
N ALA A 85 -12.07 20.16 -15.36
CA ALA A 85 -12.73 21.14 -14.50
C ALA A 85 -14.25 20.91 -14.30
N PRO A 86 -15.08 20.71 -15.36
CA PRO A 86 -16.51 20.45 -15.17
C PRO A 86 -16.83 19.05 -14.64
N LYS A 87 -15.91 18.09 -14.80
CA LYS A 87 -16.10 16.68 -14.41
C LYS A 87 -15.67 16.39 -12.98
N ALA A 88 -14.81 17.24 -12.42
CA ALA A 88 -14.15 16.98 -11.16
C ALA A 88 -14.07 18.18 -10.22
N PRO A 89 -15.22 18.76 -9.84
CA PRO A 89 -15.27 19.95 -8.98
C PRO A 89 -14.74 19.69 -7.56
N ASN A 90 -14.76 18.43 -7.09
CA ASN A 90 -14.37 18.01 -5.74
C ASN A 90 -12.97 17.38 -5.70
N LEU A 91 -12.15 17.53 -6.74
CA LEU A 91 -10.78 17.02 -6.81
C LEU A 91 -9.76 18.17 -6.81
N VAL A 92 -8.66 17.99 -6.09
CA VAL A 92 -7.57 18.97 -5.99
C VAL A 92 -6.24 18.34 -6.38
N TRP A 93 -5.57 18.93 -7.38
CA TRP A 93 -4.23 18.54 -7.80
C TRP A 93 -3.18 19.47 -7.19
N LEU A 94 -2.22 18.89 -6.48
CA LEU A 94 -1.16 19.63 -5.81
C LEU A 94 0.05 19.85 -6.73
N ARG A 95 0.49 21.11 -6.86
CA ARG A 95 1.75 21.48 -7.54
C ARG A 95 2.94 21.59 -6.58
N SER A 96 2.68 21.55 -5.28
CA SER A 96 3.69 21.51 -4.22
C SER A 96 3.23 20.56 -3.12
N PRO A 97 4.14 19.80 -2.48
CA PRO A 97 3.74 18.79 -1.51
C PRO A 97 2.98 19.43 -0.34
N LEU A 98 1.92 18.76 0.11
CA LEU A 98 1.14 19.19 1.26
C LEU A 98 1.49 18.33 2.47
N ASP A 99 2.09 18.93 3.50
CA ASP A 99 2.43 18.25 4.73
C ASP A 99 1.33 18.44 5.78
N LEU A 100 0.38 17.49 5.81
CA LEU A 100 -0.71 17.53 6.78
C LEU A 100 -0.21 17.23 8.20
N GLY A 101 0.82 16.40 8.33
CA GLY A 101 1.41 16.04 9.62
C GLY A 101 1.97 17.25 10.35
N SER A 102 2.64 18.15 9.63
CA SER A 102 3.16 19.41 10.17
C SER A 102 2.07 20.35 10.71
N ALA A 103 0.83 20.21 10.20
CA ALA A 103 -0.35 20.96 10.60
C ALA A 103 -1.21 20.22 11.64
N GLY A 104 -0.74 19.10 12.21
CA GLY A 104 -1.51 18.31 13.17
C GLY A 104 -2.66 17.51 12.57
N HIS A 105 -2.64 17.28 11.26
CA HIS A 105 -3.63 16.48 10.54
C HIS A 105 -3.04 15.16 10.03
N SER A 106 -3.88 14.13 9.93
CA SER A 106 -3.48 12.81 9.44
C SER A 106 -4.29 12.40 8.22
N VAL A 107 -3.63 11.72 7.28
CA VAL A 107 -4.33 11.03 6.19
C VAL A 107 -4.96 9.75 6.75
N LYS A 108 -6.30 9.71 6.78
CA LYS A 108 -7.06 8.61 7.39
C LYS A 108 -7.35 7.46 6.44
N ALA A 109 -7.54 7.78 5.16
CA ALA A 109 -7.89 6.81 4.12
C ALA A 109 -7.37 7.30 2.77
N ALA A 110 -7.18 6.37 1.85
CA ALA A 110 -6.78 6.65 0.47
C ALA A 110 -7.49 5.69 -0.47
N ALA A 111 -7.78 6.18 -1.68
CA ALA A 111 -8.30 5.35 -2.76
C ALA A 111 -7.31 5.31 -3.92
N LEU A 112 -7.16 4.12 -4.52
CA LEU A 112 -6.34 3.83 -5.67
C LEU A 112 -7.24 3.23 -6.75
N THR A 113 -7.24 3.84 -7.93
CA THR A 113 -7.80 3.21 -9.13
C THR A 113 -6.70 2.86 -10.10
N SER A 114 -6.85 1.70 -10.73
CA SER A 114 -6.01 1.30 -11.86
C SER A 114 -6.90 0.75 -12.95
N LEU A 115 -6.88 1.42 -14.10
CA LEU A 115 -7.58 1.01 -15.31
C LEU A 115 -6.58 0.40 -16.29
N GLY A 116 -6.99 -0.70 -16.93
CA GLY A 116 -6.23 -1.43 -17.93
C GLY A 116 -7.03 -1.68 -19.20
N PHE A 117 -6.36 -2.20 -20.22
CA PHE A 117 -7.01 -2.55 -21.49
C PHE A 117 -8.05 -3.66 -21.32
N GLY A 118 -9.08 -3.66 -22.18
CA GLY A 118 -10.10 -4.71 -22.19
C GLY A 118 -11.10 -4.60 -21.03
N HIS A 119 -11.50 -3.38 -20.67
CA HIS A 119 -12.47 -3.10 -19.59
C HIS A 119 -12.02 -3.60 -18.20
N VAL A 120 -10.72 -3.72 -17.99
CA VAL A 120 -10.17 -4.06 -16.67
C VAL A 120 -10.11 -2.79 -15.83
N GLY A 121 -10.79 -2.78 -14.70
CA GLY A 121 -10.73 -1.70 -13.72
C GLY A 121 -10.74 -2.26 -12.31
N ALA A 122 -9.91 -1.69 -11.45
CA ALA A 122 -9.88 -2.01 -10.02
C ALA A 122 -9.88 -0.72 -9.20
N LEU A 123 -10.63 -0.75 -8.09
CA LEU A 123 -10.61 0.27 -7.04
C LEU A 123 -10.18 -0.41 -5.74
N ILE A 124 -9.17 0.13 -5.09
CA ILE A 124 -8.71 -0.30 -3.77
C ILE A 124 -8.86 0.89 -2.82
N VAL A 125 -9.53 0.66 -1.69
CA VAL A 125 -9.67 1.63 -0.61
C VAL A 125 -8.83 1.17 0.57
N TYR A 126 -7.91 2.03 0.99
CA TYR A 126 -7.03 1.80 2.13
C TYR A 126 -7.49 2.64 3.32
N ALA A 127 -7.38 2.06 4.51
CA ALA A 127 -7.50 2.77 5.78
C ALA A 127 -6.11 2.87 6.46
N HIS A 128 -5.88 3.94 7.20
CA HIS A 128 -4.67 4.11 7.99
C HIS A 128 -4.51 2.95 8.99
N PRO A 129 -3.30 2.38 9.20
CA PRO A 129 -3.08 1.22 10.08
C PRO A 129 -3.59 1.41 11.52
N GLY A 130 -3.62 2.64 12.02
CA GLY A 130 -4.21 2.96 13.33
C GLY A 130 -5.68 2.54 13.48
N VAL A 131 -6.43 2.39 12.39
CA VAL A 131 -7.80 1.83 12.43
C VAL A 131 -7.78 0.37 12.91
N PHE A 132 -6.82 -0.43 12.46
CA PHE A 132 -6.69 -1.82 12.88
C PHE A 132 -6.36 -1.92 14.37
N GLU A 133 -5.42 -1.10 14.84
CA GLU A 133 -5.08 -1.05 16.26
C GLU A 133 -6.29 -0.68 17.13
N GLN A 134 -7.07 0.32 16.70
CA GLN A 134 -8.30 0.69 17.40
C GLN A 134 -9.31 -0.47 17.40
N ALA A 135 -9.43 -1.22 16.31
CA ALA A 135 -10.26 -2.41 16.26
C ALA A 135 -9.79 -3.50 17.25
N VAL A 136 -8.47 -3.73 17.38
CA VAL A 136 -7.91 -4.64 18.39
C VAL A 136 -8.25 -4.15 19.80
N SER A 137 -8.07 -2.86 20.08
CA SER A 137 -8.39 -2.28 21.38
C SER A 137 -9.87 -2.47 21.74
N GLN A 138 -10.78 -2.22 20.79
CA GLN A 138 -12.22 -2.35 20.99
C GLN A 138 -12.69 -3.80 21.14
N GLN A 139 -12.09 -4.74 20.40
CA GLN A 139 -12.56 -6.13 20.36
C GLN A 139 -11.83 -7.06 21.34
N ARG A 140 -10.58 -6.74 21.70
CA ARG A 140 -9.71 -7.59 22.52
C ARG A 140 -9.11 -6.87 23.74
N GLY A 141 -9.43 -5.60 23.93
CA GLY A 141 -9.00 -4.80 25.09
C GLY A 141 -7.69 -4.04 24.84
N ALA A 142 -7.47 -3.04 25.69
CA ALA A 142 -6.33 -2.14 25.61
C ALA A 142 -4.98 -2.87 25.76
N ASP A 143 -4.90 -3.87 26.64
CA ASP A 143 -3.69 -4.66 26.87
C ASP A 143 -3.28 -5.45 25.61
N ALA A 144 -4.25 -6.05 24.91
CA ALA A 144 -3.98 -6.76 23.66
C ALA A 144 -3.50 -5.82 22.55
N ALA A 145 -4.05 -4.61 22.47
CA ALA A 145 -3.59 -3.59 21.54
C ALA A 145 -2.17 -3.10 21.86
N ALA A 146 -1.86 -2.91 23.15
CA ALA A 146 -0.53 -2.54 23.62
C ALA A 146 0.51 -3.62 23.30
N GLN A 147 0.21 -4.90 23.56
CA GLN A 147 1.09 -6.03 23.21
C GLN A 147 1.31 -6.13 21.70
N TRP A 148 0.24 -5.99 20.90
CA TRP A 148 0.36 -5.97 19.44
C TRP A 148 1.29 -4.85 18.96
N ARG A 149 1.13 -3.63 19.51
CA ARG A 149 1.97 -2.48 19.19
C ARG A 149 3.42 -2.73 19.56
N GLU A 150 3.69 -3.26 20.75
CA GLU A 150 5.05 -3.59 21.20
C GLU A 150 5.73 -4.57 20.26
N HIS A 151 5.05 -5.66 19.88
CA HIS A 151 5.57 -6.63 18.90
C HIS A 151 5.83 -5.99 17.53
N ALA A 152 4.92 -5.13 17.05
CA ALA A 152 5.08 -4.43 15.77
C ALA A 152 6.29 -3.50 15.79
N GLU A 153 6.49 -2.74 16.86
CA GLU A 153 7.62 -1.83 17.04
C GLU A 153 8.95 -2.58 17.20
N GLN A 154 8.96 -3.69 17.94
CA GLN A 154 10.13 -4.56 18.04
C GLN A 154 10.52 -5.12 16.66
N ARG A 155 9.54 -5.58 15.87
CA ARG A 155 9.78 -6.07 14.52
C ARG A 155 10.30 -4.98 13.59
N LEU A 156 9.76 -3.77 13.69
CA LEU A 156 10.23 -2.62 12.90
C LEU A 156 11.68 -2.25 13.24
N ARG A 157 12.04 -2.22 14.52
CA ARG A 157 13.42 -1.98 14.98
C ARG A 157 14.37 -3.06 14.47
N ALA A 158 14.00 -4.33 14.62
CA ALA A 158 14.81 -5.45 14.15
C ALA A 158 15.01 -5.41 12.61
N GLY A 159 13.93 -5.15 11.87
CA GLY A 159 13.98 -5.02 10.41
C GLY A 159 14.84 -3.84 9.95
N ARG A 160 14.76 -2.70 10.64
CA ARG A 160 15.60 -1.53 10.33
C ARG A 160 17.07 -1.81 10.57
N ALA A 161 17.41 -2.41 11.71
CA ALA A 161 18.78 -2.80 12.02
C ALA A 161 19.35 -3.80 11.01
N HIS A 162 18.57 -4.80 10.60
CA HIS A 162 18.98 -5.77 9.58
C HIS A 162 19.15 -5.10 8.19
N PHE A 163 18.23 -4.23 7.80
CA PHE A 163 18.33 -3.48 6.55
C PHE A 163 19.60 -2.63 6.50
N GLU A 164 19.92 -1.90 7.58
CA GLU A 164 21.13 -1.09 7.69
C GLU A 164 22.40 -1.97 7.67
N ALA A 165 22.41 -3.09 8.38
CA ALA A 165 23.51 -4.05 8.32
C ALA A 165 23.73 -4.56 6.89
N GLY A 166 22.66 -4.82 6.15
CA GLY A 166 22.74 -5.25 4.76
C GLY A 166 23.27 -4.18 3.81
N MET A 167 22.82 -2.93 3.96
CA MET A 167 23.36 -1.80 3.20
C MET A 167 24.86 -1.57 3.45
N LEU A 168 25.35 -1.91 4.65
CA LEU A 168 26.76 -1.84 5.02
C LEU A 168 27.57 -3.10 4.64
N GLY A 169 26.94 -4.08 3.99
CA GLY A 169 27.58 -5.36 3.63
C GLY A 169 27.92 -6.26 4.83
N ARG A 170 27.29 -6.02 6.00
CA ARG A 170 27.50 -6.78 7.24
C ARG A 170 26.50 -7.93 7.43
N ALA A 171 25.44 -7.94 6.64
CA ALA A 171 24.44 -9.01 6.58
C ALA A 171 23.93 -9.16 5.13
N PRO A 172 23.44 -10.33 4.72
CA PRO A 172 22.74 -10.45 3.44
C PRO A 172 21.34 -9.83 3.54
N LEU A 173 20.88 -9.18 2.46
CA LEU A 173 19.47 -8.76 2.30
C LEU A 173 18.63 -9.80 1.55
N PHE A 174 19.28 -10.80 0.97
CA PHE A 174 18.68 -11.91 0.26
C PHE A 174 19.48 -13.17 0.57
N GLU A 175 18.80 -14.18 1.11
CA GLU A 175 19.36 -15.48 1.40
C GLU A 175 18.56 -16.53 0.61
N VAL A 176 19.26 -17.41 -0.10
CA VAL A 176 18.62 -18.55 -0.76
C VAL A 176 18.25 -19.56 0.30
N ILE A 177 17.01 -20.03 0.29
CA ILE A 177 16.57 -21.07 1.22
C ILE A 177 17.20 -22.39 0.81
N GLU A 178 18.02 -22.97 1.70
CA GLU A 178 18.60 -24.30 1.51
C GLU A 178 17.67 -25.39 2.08
N GLY A 179 17.38 -26.41 1.27
CA GLY A 179 16.54 -27.52 1.67
C GLY A 179 15.09 -27.12 2.00
N ARG A 180 14.39 -28.01 2.70
CA ARG A 180 12.95 -27.87 3.02
C ARG A 180 12.66 -27.82 4.52
N ARG A 181 13.71 -27.69 5.34
CA ARG A 181 13.61 -27.73 6.81
C ARG A 181 12.96 -29.02 7.34
N LEU A 182 13.10 -30.12 6.61
CA LEU A 182 12.67 -31.46 7.04
C LEU A 182 13.79 -32.13 7.85
N PRO A 183 13.45 -33.10 8.71
CA PRO A 183 14.46 -33.88 9.44
C PRO A 183 15.39 -34.59 8.45
N ALA A 184 16.66 -34.77 8.85
CA ALA A 184 17.68 -35.41 8.01
C ALA A 184 17.36 -36.89 7.72
N GLN A 185 16.68 -37.56 8.65
CA GLN A 185 16.20 -38.92 8.52
C GLN A 185 14.69 -38.92 8.23
N ASP A 186 14.24 -39.87 7.42
CA ASP A 186 12.82 -40.07 7.09
C ASP A 186 12.08 -38.83 6.58
N ALA A 187 12.80 -37.91 5.91
CA ALA A 187 12.26 -36.66 5.38
C ALA A 187 10.98 -36.85 4.54
N LYS A 188 10.90 -37.95 3.78
CA LYS A 188 9.71 -38.28 2.98
C LYS A 188 8.49 -38.62 3.85
N ALA A 189 8.68 -39.37 4.92
CA ALA A 189 7.60 -39.70 5.85
C ALA A 189 7.17 -38.44 6.61
N ALA A 190 8.14 -37.66 7.11
CA ALA A 190 7.89 -36.40 7.80
C ALA A 190 7.15 -35.39 6.92
N GLU A 191 7.47 -35.32 5.63
CA GLU A 191 6.75 -34.47 4.68
C GLU A 191 5.30 -34.90 4.49
N ILE A 192 5.04 -36.22 4.35
CA ILE A 192 3.67 -36.73 4.24
C ILE A 192 2.89 -36.42 5.52
N ALA A 193 3.47 -36.69 6.70
CA ALA A 193 2.84 -36.39 7.98
C ALA A 193 2.53 -34.90 8.12
N MET A 194 3.49 -34.02 7.81
CA MET A 194 3.31 -32.57 7.84
C MET A 194 2.21 -32.07 6.89
N LEU A 195 2.13 -32.63 5.67
CA LEU A 195 1.09 -32.24 4.71
C LEU A 195 -0.31 -32.73 5.11
N LEU A 196 -0.42 -33.75 5.96
CA LEU A 196 -1.68 -34.31 6.44
C LEU A 196 -2.11 -33.75 7.80
N ASP A 197 -1.24 -33.04 8.51
CA ASP A 197 -1.49 -32.47 9.83
C ASP A 197 -1.61 -30.93 9.74
N ASP A 198 -2.82 -30.40 9.96
CA ASP A 198 -3.10 -28.96 9.94
C ASP A 198 -2.47 -28.19 11.12
N SER A 199 -2.02 -28.92 12.14
CA SER A 199 -1.34 -28.41 13.32
C SER A 199 0.19 -28.41 13.19
N ALA A 200 0.74 -29.04 12.14
CA ALA A 200 2.19 -29.10 11.93
C ALA A 200 2.81 -27.71 11.81
N ARG A 201 3.82 -27.42 12.64
CA ARG A 201 4.60 -26.17 12.65
C ARG A 201 6.09 -26.48 12.74
N LEU A 202 6.93 -25.50 12.41
CA LEU A 202 8.36 -25.59 12.69
C LEU A 202 8.59 -25.63 14.19
N THR A 203 9.54 -26.46 14.61
CA THR A 203 10.06 -26.49 15.99
C THR A 203 10.97 -25.29 16.25
N GLU A 204 11.42 -25.13 17.50
CA GLU A 204 12.38 -24.08 17.89
C GLU A 204 13.70 -24.16 17.11
N ASP A 205 14.12 -25.37 16.72
CA ASP A 205 15.31 -25.63 15.90
C ASP A 205 15.10 -25.27 14.41
N GLY A 206 13.91 -24.80 14.03
CA GLY A 206 13.59 -24.39 12.67
C GLY A 206 13.39 -25.54 11.69
N THR A 207 13.10 -26.75 12.19
CA THR A 207 12.78 -27.94 11.38
C THR A 207 11.36 -28.44 11.64
N TYR A 208 10.76 -29.16 10.69
CA TYR A 208 9.49 -29.84 10.91
C TYR A 208 9.68 -31.11 11.77
N PRO A 209 8.67 -31.52 12.56
CA PRO A 209 8.71 -32.77 13.30
C PRO A 209 8.92 -33.98 12.38
N SER A 210 9.48 -35.05 12.93
CA SER A 210 9.44 -36.36 12.29
C SER A 210 8.01 -36.89 12.21
N ALA A 211 7.78 -37.84 11.30
CA ALA A 211 6.51 -38.58 11.21
C ALA A 211 6.21 -39.38 12.50
#